data_AF-A0A554WWX3-F1
#
_entry.id   AF-A0A554WWX3-F1
#
_cell.length_a   1.000
_cell.length_b   1.000
_cell.length_c   1.000
_cell.angle_alpha   90.00
_cell.angle_beta   90.00
_cell.angle_gamma   90.00
#
_symmetry.space_group_name_H-M   'P 1'
#
loop_
_entity.id
_entity.type
_entity.pdbx_description
1 polymer ?
#
loop_
_entity_poly.entity_id
_entity_poly.type
_entity_poly.pdbx_seq_one_letter_code
_entity_poly.pdbx_strand_id
1 'polypeptide(L)'
;MLVCVVLGWPQIVPPDAGGGEGFFNGLLIVGVLLAKGLKADADWRRLAHEVLTGKAIVLLLGALVIGWVWGRDGATALVPFFEGLFKGFLALFLLGMGVTTAARFGDLRRVGPFLVGFGILMPIVSAAGGVLVGWLLGLPLGNTHLLAVLYASASYIAAPAAMRIAIPEANPALSMGASLGVTFPFNVVVGVPLYLSMAETFYRIAA
;
A
#
# COMPACT_ATOMS: atom_id res chain seq x y z
N MET A 1 0.53 -3.50 -0.93
CA MET A 1 1.88 -3.99 -0.53
C MET A 1 2.07 -5.45 -0.91
N LEU A 2 1.14 -6.33 -0.49
CA LEU A 2 1.08 -7.74 -0.92
C LEU A 2 1.03 -7.89 -2.45
N VAL A 3 0.42 -6.97 -3.22
CA VAL A 3 0.48 -7.03 -4.70
C VAL A 3 1.92 -7.00 -5.21
N CYS A 4 2.74 -6.04 -4.77
CA CYS A 4 4.14 -5.94 -5.21
C CYS A 4 5.01 -7.07 -4.66
N VAL A 5 4.71 -7.58 -3.47
CA VAL A 5 5.45 -8.68 -2.84
C VAL A 5 5.12 -10.03 -3.49
N VAL A 6 3.85 -10.29 -3.80
CA VAL A 6 3.40 -11.50 -4.51
C VAL A 6 3.75 -11.46 -5.99
N LEU A 7 3.74 -10.29 -6.63
CA LEU A 7 4.29 -10.15 -7.99
C LEU A 7 5.82 -10.33 -8.03
N GLY A 8 6.50 -10.30 -6.88
CA GLY A 8 7.89 -10.74 -6.71
C GLY A 8 8.06 -12.26 -6.54
N TRP A 9 7.01 -13.06 -6.76
CA TRP A 9 6.98 -14.51 -6.55
C TRP A 9 6.28 -15.16 -7.76
N PRO A 10 6.66 -16.35 -8.26
CA PRO A 10 7.92 -16.87 -8.80
C PRO A 10 8.12 -16.55 -10.31
N GLN A 11 7.35 -15.61 -10.89
CA GLN A 11 7.38 -15.34 -12.33
C GLN A 11 8.45 -14.31 -12.76
N ILE A 12 9.18 -13.71 -11.80
CA ILE A 12 10.08 -12.55 -12.04
C ILE A 12 11.45 -12.68 -11.33
N VAL A 13 11.63 -13.56 -10.35
CA VAL A 13 12.89 -13.74 -9.61
C VAL A 13 13.40 -15.17 -9.82
N PRO A 14 14.54 -15.38 -10.51
CA PRO A 14 15.19 -16.68 -10.53
C PRO A 14 15.76 -17.01 -9.13
N PRO A 15 15.88 -18.30 -8.78
CA PRO A 15 16.15 -18.77 -7.40
C PRO A 15 17.53 -18.38 -6.82
N ASP A 16 18.37 -17.64 -7.55
CA ASP A 16 19.78 -17.35 -7.24
C ASP A 16 20.13 -15.87 -7.01
N ALA A 17 19.16 -14.94 -6.99
CA ALA A 17 19.45 -13.50 -6.83
C ALA A 17 19.74 -13.10 -5.36
N GLY A 18 21.03 -12.93 -5.04
CA GLY A 18 21.55 -12.42 -3.76
C GLY A 18 21.21 -10.94 -3.52
N GLY A 19 20.71 -10.63 -2.32
CA GLY A 19 20.15 -9.32 -1.96
C GLY A 19 21.18 -8.23 -1.66
N GLY A 20 20.97 -7.06 -2.27
CA GLY A 20 21.63 -5.79 -1.94
C GLY A 20 20.87 -4.98 -0.89
N GLU A 21 21.63 -4.29 -0.04
CA GLU A 21 21.20 -3.70 1.22
C GLU A 21 20.39 -2.40 1.10
N GLY A 22 19.39 -2.27 1.98
CA GLY A 22 19.02 -1.01 2.65
C GLY A 22 18.34 0.09 1.83
N PHE A 23 17.02 0.00 1.60
CA PHE A 23 16.19 1.21 1.54
C PHE A 23 14.67 0.94 1.68
N PHE A 24 14.02 1.68 2.58
CA PHE A 24 12.56 1.79 2.80
C PHE A 24 11.88 0.83 3.80
N ASN A 25 12.57 0.53 4.89
CA ASN A 25 12.17 0.36 6.30
C ASN A 25 10.76 -0.18 6.72
N GLY A 26 9.65 0.08 6.03
CA GLY A 26 8.40 -0.71 6.21
C GLY A 26 8.34 -1.95 5.28
N LEU A 27 8.99 -1.84 4.12
CA LEU A 27 9.08 -2.87 3.08
C LEU A 27 10.03 -4.00 3.51
N LEU A 28 10.99 -3.69 4.40
CA LEU A 28 12.03 -4.59 4.87
C LEU A 28 11.47 -5.74 5.73
N ILE A 29 10.58 -5.49 6.67
CA ILE A 29 10.13 -6.54 7.61
C ILE A 29 9.31 -7.62 6.90
N VAL A 30 8.34 -7.20 6.07
CA VAL A 30 7.50 -8.14 5.30
C VAL A 30 8.30 -8.80 4.19
N GLY A 31 9.21 -8.06 3.53
CA GLY A 31 10.11 -8.60 2.52
C GLY A 31 11.11 -9.62 3.09
N VAL A 32 11.70 -9.35 4.27
CA VAL A 32 12.64 -10.26 4.95
C VAL A 32 11.92 -11.49 5.49
N LEU A 33 10.72 -11.35 6.07
CA LEU A 33 9.92 -12.48 6.54
C LEU A 33 9.48 -13.41 5.40
N LEU A 34 9.12 -12.85 4.25
CA LEU A 34 8.70 -13.65 3.08
C LEU A 34 9.89 -14.21 2.28
N ALA A 35 11.03 -13.51 2.22
CA ALA A 35 12.22 -13.97 1.49
C ALA A 35 13.09 -14.96 2.29
N LYS A 36 13.18 -14.82 3.62
CA LYS A 36 14.07 -15.66 4.46
C LYS A 36 13.32 -16.65 5.37
N GLY A 37 12.00 -16.54 5.47
CA GLY A 37 11.21 -17.30 6.45
C GLY A 37 11.55 -16.92 7.90
N LEU A 38 10.75 -17.40 8.85
CA LEU A 38 10.85 -17.12 10.30
C LEU A 38 12.16 -17.57 10.97
N LYS A 39 13.15 -18.08 10.23
CA LYS A 39 14.40 -18.65 10.76
C LYS A 39 15.62 -17.72 10.65
N ALA A 40 15.46 -16.47 10.23
CA ALA A 40 16.59 -15.56 10.15
C ALA A 40 16.99 -15.03 11.54
N ASP A 41 18.27 -15.15 11.86
CA ASP A 41 18.98 -14.48 12.96
C ASP A 41 19.04 -12.95 12.68
N ALA A 42 17.86 -12.35 12.59
CA ALA A 42 17.68 -10.96 12.22
C ALA A 42 17.90 -10.09 13.45
N ASP A 43 18.79 -9.09 13.34
CA ASP A 43 18.99 -8.10 14.38
C ASP A 43 17.76 -7.18 14.47
N TRP A 44 16.77 -7.64 15.24
CA TRP A 44 15.48 -6.96 15.46
C TRP A 44 15.64 -5.56 16.03
N ARG A 45 16.70 -5.31 16.80
CA ARG A 45 16.99 -4.00 17.38
C ARG A 45 17.44 -3.02 16.30
N ARG A 46 18.35 -3.45 15.42
CA ARG A 46 18.77 -2.65 14.27
C ARG A 46 17.60 -2.39 13.31
N LEU A 47 16.82 -3.42 12.99
CA LEU A 47 15.62 -3.28 12.16
C LEU A 47 14.61 -2.31 12.77
N ALA A 48 14.26 -2.45 14.05
CA ALA A 48 13.33 -1.56 14.72
C ALA A 48 13.85 -0.11 14.74
N HIS A 49 15.15 0.08 14.97
CA HIS A 49 15.76 1.41 14.92
C HIS A 49 15.63 2.02 13.52
N GLU A 50 16.02 1.29 12.48
CA GLU A 50 15.89 1.76 11.09
C GLU A 50 14.43 2.09 10.73
N VAL A 51 13.47 1.24 11.11
CA VAL A 51 12.03 1.51 10.91
C VAL A 51 11.60 2.80 11.59
N LEU A 52 11.83 2.91 12.90
CA LEU A 52 11.33 4.03 13.69
C LEU A 52 12.05 5.35 13.38
N THR A 53 13.32 5.31 13.00
CA THR A 53 14.08 6.52 12.58
C THR A 53 13.92 6.83 11.10
N GLY A 54 13.09 6.09 10.37
CA GLY A 54 12.77 6.39 8.99
C GLY A 54 12.14 7.78 8.86
N LYS A 55 12.66 8.63 7.96
CA LYS A 55 12.22 10.02 7.77
C LYS A 55 10.70 10.16 7.71
N ALA A 56 10.01 9.26 6.99
CA ALA A 56 8.55 9.27 6.87
C ALA A 56 7.83 9.04 8.21
N ILE A 57 8.31 8.11 9.03
CA ILE A 57 7.72 7.78 10.34
C ILE A 57 8.00 8.91 11.33
N VAL A 58 9.22 9.43 11.35
CA VAL A 58 9.58 10.59 12.20
C VAL A 58 8.72 11.80 11.84
N LEU A 59 8.53 12.10 10.55
CA LEU A 59 7.67 13.20 10.11
C LEU A 59 6.19 12.95 10.45
N LEU A 60 5.69 11.73 10.29
CA LEU A 60 4.32 11.38 10.64
C LEU A 60 4.06 11.53 12.15
N LEU A 61 4.92 10.96 12.98
CA LEU A 61 4.81 11.06 14.44
C LEU A 61 4.99 12.51 14.90
N GLY A 62 5.95 13.23 14.34
CA GLY A 62 6.15 14.65 14.63
C GLY A 62 4.93 15.49 14.28
N ALA A 63 4.35 15.30 13.09
CA ALA A 63 3.13 15.99 12.68
C ALA A 63 1.93 15.65 13.59
N LEU A 64 1.82 14.40 14.02
CA LEU A 64 0.77 13.97 14.95
C LEU A 64 0.93 14.63 16.33
N VAL A 65 2.15 14.67 16.88
CA VAL A 65 2.43 15.34 18.15
C VAL A 65 2.16 16.84 18.05
N ILE A 66 2.61 17.48 16.98
CA ILE A 66 2.35 18.92 16.74
C ILE A 66 0.84 19.17 16.66
N GLY A 67 0.11 18.36 15.89
CA GLY A 67 -1.35 18.47 15.79
C GLY A 67 -2.07 18.25 17.12
N TRP A 68 -1.57 17.32 17.94
CA TRP A 68 -2.12 17.05 19.28
C TRP A 68 -1.90 18.22 20.24
N VAL A 69 -0.71 18.83 20.23
CA VAL A 69 -0.37 19.98 21.10
C VAL A 69 -1.08 21.26 20.65
N TRP A 70 -1.14 21.53 19.35
CA TRP A 70 -1.68 22.78 18.81
C TRP A 70 -3.21 22.78 18.71
N GLY A 71 -3.85 21.60 18.72
CA GLY A 71 -5.30 21.47 18.67
C GLY A 71 -5.94 22.00 17.38
N ARG A 72 -7.27 22.19 17.40
CA ARG A 72 -8.04 22.61 16.23
C ARG A 72 -7.66 23.99 15.70
N ASP A 73 -7.35 24.93 16.59
CA ASP A 73 -7.08 26.31 16.19
C ASP A 73 -5.75 26.42 15.43
N GLY A 74 -4.74 25.64 15.80
CA GLY A 74 -3.49 25.53 15.02
C GLY A 74 -3.67 24.94 13.64
N ALA A 75 -4.59 24.00 13.50
CA ALA A 75 -4.86 23.32 12.23
C ALA A 75 -5.51 24.24 11.20
N THR A 76 -6.18 25.32 11.61
CA THR A 76 -6.86 26.26 10.69
C THR A 76 -5.89 26.94 9.72
N ALA A 77 -4.65 27.21 10.14
CA ALA A 77 -3.61 27.77 9.27
C ALA A 77 -3.20 26.79 8.14
N LEU A 78 -3.42 25.49 8.33
CA LEU A 78 -3.09 24.42 7.39
C LEU A 78 -4.24 24.11 6.43
N VAL A 79 -5.48 24.52 6.76
CA VAL A 79 -6.69 24.23 5.95
C VAL A 79 -6.58 24.68 4.50
N PRO A 80 -6.11 25.90 4.16
CA PRO A 80 -5.99 26.31 2.75
C PRO A 80 -5.06 25.39 1.95
N PHE A 81 -4.03 24.85 2.61
CA PHE A 81 -3.07 23.95 1.99
C PHE A 81 -3.62 22.52 1.84
N PHE A 82 -4.16 21.94 2.92
CA PHE A 82 -4.57 20.53 2.96
C PHE A 82 -6.00 20.25 2.49
N GLU A 83 -6.93 21.19 2.62
CA GLU A 83 -8.30 21.01 2.11
C GLU A 83 -8.50 21.67 0.73
N GLY A 84 -7.89 22.85 0.54
CA GLY A 84 -7.93 23.60 -0.71
C GLY A 84 -6.98 23.04 -1.77
N LEU A 85 -5.68 23.33 -1.61
CA LEU A 85 -4.66 23.02 -2.64
C LEU A 85 -4.39 21.53 -2.81
N PHE A 86 -4.47 20.72 -1.75
CA PHE A 86 -4.16 19.29 -1.79
C PHE A 86 -4.94 18.54 -2.87
N LYS A 87 -6.23 18.84 -3.07
CA LYS A 87 -7.04 18.19 -4.11
C LYS A 87 -6.51 18.50 -5.51
N GLY A 88 -6.08 19.74 -5.74
CA GLY A 88 -5.46 20.14 -7.01
C GLY A 88 -4.11 19.44 -7.24
N PHE A 89 -3.25 19.42 -6.22
CA PHE A 89 -1.98 18.69 -6.29
C PHE A 89 -2.18 17.19 -6.49
N LEU A 90 -3.14 16.59 -5.78
CA LEU A 90 -3.48 15.18 -5.91
C LEU A 90 -4.01 14.87 -7.32
N ALA A 91 -4.84 15.73 -7.90
CA ALA A 91 -5.33 15.56 -9.27
C ALA A 91 -4.18 15.61 -10.29
N LEU A 92 -3.28 16.59 -10.19
CA LEU A 92 -2.09 16.67 -11.06
C LEU A 92 -1.15 15.48 -10.86
N PHE A 93 -0.96 15.04 -9.61
CA PHE A 93 -0.17 13.86 -9.28
C PHE A 93 -0.76 12.60 -9.91
N LEU A 94 -2.06 12.35 -9.72
CA LEU A 94 -2.76 11.20 -10.31
C LEU A 94 -2.74 11.25 -11.84
N LEU A 95 -2.85 12.45 -12.45
CA LEU A 95 -2.71 12.63 -13.88
C LEU A 95 -1.31 12.21 -14.36
N GLY A 96 -0.25 12.69 -13.70
CA GLY A 96 1.14 12.33 -14.06
C GLY A 96 1.42 10.83 -13.91
N MET A 97 0.96 10.22 -12.83
CA MET A 97 1.06 8.76 -12.62
C MET A 97 0.23 7.98 -13.65
N GLY A 98 -0.95 8.50 -14.03
CA GLY A 98 -1.80 7.92 -15.06
C GLY A 98 -1.15 7.94 -16.44
N VAL A 99 -0.59 9.08 -16.87
CA VAL A 99 0.15 9.20 -18.14
C VAL A 99 1.37 8.28 -18.17
N THR A 100 2.13 8.22 -17.06
CA THR A 100 3.29 7.33 -16.93
C THR A 100 2.89 5.86 -17.05
N THR A 101 1.75 5.49 -16.46
CA THR A 101 1.22 4.12 -16.54
C THR A 101 0.71 3.79 -17.95
N ALA A 102 0.00 4.72 -18.59
CA ALA A 102 -0.49 4.57 -19.96
C ALA A 102 0.64 4.40 -20.98
N ALA A 103 1.75 5.14 -20.81
CA ALA A 103 2.93 5.00 -21.65
C ALA A 103 3.57 3.59 -21.59
N ARG A 104 3.31 2.84 -20.51
CA ARG A 104 3.81 1.47 -20.29
C ARG A 104 2.73 0.40 -20.44
N PHE A 105 1.56 0.75 -21.00
CA PHE A 105 0.42 -0.16 -21.13
C PHE A 105 0.73 -1.39 -22.02
N GLY A 106 1.65 -1.25 -22.98
CA GLY A 106 2.12 -2.37 -23.82
C GLY A 106 2.75 -3.51 -23.02
N ASP A 107 3.48 -3.21 -21.94
CA ASP A 107 4.09 -4.20 -21.06
C ASP A 107 3.03 -4.95 -20.24
N LEU A 108 1.93 -4.27 -19.90
CA LEU A 108 0.81 -4.85 -19.18
C LEU A 108 0.08 -5.92 -20.01
N ARG A 109 -0.08 -5.66 -21.32
CA ARG A 109 -0.72 -6.60 -22.25
C ARG A 109 0.07 -7.90 -22.40
N ARG A 110 1.40 -7.86 -22.23
CA ARG A 110 2.28 -9.03 -22.34
C ARG A 110 2.16 -10.00 -21.16
N VAL A 111 1.83 -9.50 -19.96
CA VAL A 111 1.69 -10.34 -18.76
C VAL A 111 0.27 -10.89 -18.59
N GLY A 112 -0.69 -10.32 -19.30
CA GLY A 112 -1.98 -10.98 -19.58
C GLY A 112 -2.99 -10.93 -18.43
N PRO A 113 -4.07 -11.73 -18.54
CA PRO A 113 -5.25 -11.65 -17.65
C PRO A 113 -4.95 -12.00 -16.19
N PHE A 114 -3.86 -12.73 -15.93
CA PHE A 114 -3.43 -13.07 -14.57
C PHE A 114 -3.19 -11.82 -13.72
N LEU A 115 -2.44 -10.85 -14.23
CA LEU A 115 -2.09 -9.65 -13.48
C LEU A 115 -3.32 -8.79 -13.17
N VAL A 116 -4.27 -8.74 -14.11
CA VAL A 116 -5.54 -8.03 -13.93
C VAL A 116 -6.38 -8.72 -12.85
N GLY A 117 -6.56 -10.04 -12.95
CA GLY A 117 -7.30 -10.81 -11.95
C GLY A 117 -6.68 -10.68 -10.56
N PHE A 118 -5.34 -10.77 -10.48
CA PHE A 118 -4.62 -10.60 -9.23
C PHE A 118 -4.76 -9.19 -8.65
N GLY A 119 -4.63 -8.15 -9.49
CA GLY A 119 -4.78 -6.75 -9.10
C GLY A 119 -6.19 -6.38 -8.60
N ILE A 120 -7.19 -7.21 -8.88
CA ILE A 120 -8.58 -7.05 -8.42
C ILE A 120 -8.87 -7.93 -7.19
N LEU A 121 -8.51 -9.22 -7.25
CA LEU A 121 -8.86 -10.18 -6.20
C LEU A 121 -8.08 -9.94 -4.91
N MET A 122 -6.79 -9.61 -5.01
CA MET A 122 -5.97 -9.41 -3.82
C MET A 122 -6.50 -8.29 -2.91
N PRO A 123 -6.88 -7.10 -3.42
CA PRO A 123 -7.48 -6.04 -2.61
C PRO A 123 -8.73 -6.50 -1.87
N ILE A 124 -9.60 -7.29 -2.51
CA ILE A 124 -10.82 -7.82 -1.90
C ILE A 124 -10.50 -8.75 -0.73
N VAL A 125 -9.57 -9.68 -0.94
CA VAL A 125 -9.12 -10.60 0.13
C VAL A 125 -8.51 -9.83 1.29
N SER A 126 -7.73 -8.79 0.99
CA SER A 126 -7.10 -7.95 2.01
C SER A 126 -8.15 -7.12 2.77
N ALA A 127 -9.15 -6.59 2.08
CA ALA A 127 -10.28 -5.88 2.68
C ALA A 127 -11.02 -6.78 3.68
N ALA A 128 -11.26 -8.05 3.33
CA ALA A 128 -11.88 -9.03 4.25
C ALA A 128 -11.06 -9.19 5.54
N GLY A 129 -9.73 -9.23 5.43
CA GLY A 129 -8.84 -9.20 6.60
C GLY A 129 -9.00 -7.94 7.44
N GLY A 130 -9.11 -6.77 6.81
CA GLY A 130 -9.37 -5.50 7.50
C GLY A 130 -10.74 -5.47 8.20
N VAL A 131 -11.78 -6.04 7.58
CA VAL A 131 -13.11 -6.21 8.19
C VAL A 131 -13.03 -7.10 9.42
N LEU A 132 -12.38 -8.26 9.31
CA LEU A 132 -12.23 -9.21 10.41
C LEU A 132 -11.48 -8.58 11.59
N VAL A 133 -10.36 -7.91 11.32
CA VAL A 133 -9.57 -7.24 12.37
C VAL A 133 -10.39 -6.12 13.01
N GLY A 134 -11.09 -5.30 12.23
CA GLY A 134 -11.90 -4.22 12.78
C GLY A 134 -13.03 -4.73 13.68
N TRP A 135 -13.67 -5.83 13.29
CA TRP A 135 -14.67 -6.49 14.11
C TRP A 135 -14.09 -7.10 15.40
N LEU A 136 -12.97 -7.81 15.32
CA LEU A 136 -12.28 -8.38 16.50
C LEU A 136 -11.85 -7.31 17.51
N LEU A 137 -11.54 -6.12 17.04
CA LEU A 137 -11.20 -4.96 17.87
C LEU A 137 -12.43 -4.21 18.41
N GLY A 138 -13.65 -4.66 18.08
CA GLY A 138 -14.88 -4.01 18.51
C GLY A 138 -15.11 -2.63 17.89
N LEU A 139 -14.53 -2.36 16.71
CA LEU A 139 -14.68 -1.06 16.05
C LEU A 139 -16.11 -0.88 15.52
N PRO A 140 -16.64 0.35 15.48
CA PRO A 140 -17.90 0.65 14.81
C PRO A 140 -17.75 0.46 13.28
N LEU A 141 -18.87 0.18 12.60
CA LEU A 141 -18.91 -0.12 11.17
C LEU A 141 -18.11 0.86 10.29
N GLY A 142 -18.24 2.17 10.53
CA GLY A 142 -17.51 3.19 9.77
C GLY A 142 -15.99 3.08 9.91
N ASN A 143 -15.49 2.81 11.12
CA ASN A 143 -14.06 2.65 11.38
C ASN A 143 -13.54 1.33 10.77
N THR A 144 -14.33 0.26 10.84
CA THR A 144 -14.00 -1.01 10.19
C THR A 144 -13.97 -0.89 8.68
N HIS A 145 -14.89 -0.13 8.09
CA HIS A 145 -14.89 0.17 6.67
C HIS A 145 -13.60 0.92 6.25
N LEU A 146 -13.21 1.97 6.99
CA LEU A 146 -11.95 2.67 6.74
C LEU A 146 -10.74 1.73 6.87
N LEU A 147 -10.72 0.87 7.88
CA LEU A 147 -9.67 -0.13 8.06
C LEU A 147 -9.60 -1.12 6.89
N ALA A 148 -10.74 -1.58 6.39
CA ALA A 148 -10.82 -2.44 5.21
C ALA A 148 -10.24 -1.76 3.96
N VAL A 149 -10.55 -0.47 3.73
CA VAL A 149 -9.96 0.32 2.64
C VAL A 149 -8.44 0.44 2.78
N LEU A 150 -7.93 0.62 4.01
CA LEU A 150 -6.49 0.68 4.27
C LEU A 150 -5.82 -0.66 3.96
N TYR A 151 -6.43 -1.78 4.37
CA TYR A 151 -5.92 -3.12 4.09
C TYR A 151 -5.94 -3.45 2.59
N ALA A 152 -6.96 -3.00 1.86
CA ALA A 152 -7.12 -3.22 0.43
C ALA A 152 -6.17 -2.36 -0.44
N SER A 153 -5.59 -1.31 0.13
CA SER A 153 -4.79 -0.34 -0.62
C SER A 153 -3.40 -0.89 -0.97
N ALA A 154 -2.97 -0.65 -2.20
CA ALA A 154 -1.58 -0.90 -2.60
C ALA A 154 -0.69 0.30 -2.28
N SER A 155 0.64 0.09 -2.30
CA SER A 155 1.58 1.22 -2.26
C SER A 155 1.80 1.67 -3.70
N TYR A 156 1.21 2.82 -4.04
CA TYR A 156 1.15 3.30 -5.43
C TYR A 156 2.39 4.12 -5.85
N ILE A 157 3.27 4.43 -4.90
CA ILE A 157 4.41 5.36 -5.09
C ILE A 157 5.71 4.70 -4.64
N ALA A 158 5.82 4.39 -3.35
CA ALA A 158 7.07 3.93 -2.76
C ALA A 158 7.42 2.50 -3.18
N ALA A 159 6.44 1.59 -3.23
CA ALA A 159 6.74 0.19 -3.55
C ALA A 159 7.24 -0.02 -4.99
N PRO A 160 6.65 0.58 -6.05
CA PRO A 160 7.19 0.45 -7.41
C PRO A 160 8.59 1.09 -7.55
N ALA A 161 8.84 2.21 -6.86
CA ALA A 161 10.16 2.83 -6.83
C ALA A 161 11.19 1.96 -6.11
N ALA A 162 10.82 1.37 -4.97
CA ALA A 162 11.70 0.47 -4.22
C ALA A 162 11.97 -0.83 -4.99
N MET A 163 10.97 -1.40 -5.67
CA MET A 163 11.13 -2.61 -6.49
C MET A 163 12.18 -2.42 -7.60
N ARG A 164 12.19 -1.24 -8.24
CA ARG A 164 13.21 -0.88 -9.25
C ARG A 164 14.64 -0.92 -8.73
N ILE A 165 14.82 -0.64 -7.44
CA ILE A 165 16.13 -0.53 -6.80
C ILE A 165 16.53 -1.89 -6.21
N ALA A 166 15.58 -2.58 -5.57
CA ALA A 166 15.84 -3.83 -4.85
C ALA A 166 15.94 -5.05 -5.77
N ILE A 167 15.21 -5.07 -6.88
CA ILE A 167 15.22 -6.17 -7.86
C ILE A 167 15.39 -5.56 -9.26
N PRO A 168 16.62 -5.19 -9.66
CA PRO A 168 16.88 -4.53 -10.94
C PRO A 168 16.43 -5.34 -12.17
N GLU A 169 16.39 -6.66 -12.05
CA GLU A 169 15.96 -7.60 -13.09
C GLU A 169 14.44 -7.62 -13.26
N ALA A 170 13.69 -7.19 -12.23
CA ALA A 170 12.24 -7.15 -12.29
C ALA A 170 11.77 -6.03 -13.20
N ASN A 171 10.87 -6.33 -14.14
CA ASN A 171 10.28 -5.29 -14.97
C ASN A 171 9.38 -4.37 -14.11
N PRO A 172 9.78 -3.12 -13.85
CA PRO A 172 9.04 -2.26 -12.95
C PRO A 172 7.72 -1.76 -13.53
N ALA A 173 7.55 -1.86 -14.86
CA ALA A 173 6.28 -1.60 -15.52
C ALA A 173 5.17 -2.52 -15.00
N LEU A 174 5.49 -3.73 -14.52
CA LEU A 174 4.49 -4.67 -14.00
C LEU A 174 3.99 -4.28 -12.62
N SER A 175 4.90 -3.88 -11.72
CA SER A 175 4.53 -3.39 -10.39
C SER A 175 3.74 -2.08 -10.47
N MET A 176 4.16 -1.16 -11.34
CA MET A 176 3.43 0.09 -11.60
C MET A 176 2.09 -0.19 -12.27
N GLY A 177 2.07 -1.02 -13.32
CA GLY A 177 0.86 -1.34 -14.07
C GLY A 177 -0.19 -2.08 -13.24
N ALA A 178 0.20 -3.03 -12.40
CA ALA A 178 -0.72 -3.70 -11.49
C ALA A 178 -1.28 -2.73 -10.44
N SER A 179 -0.42 -1.95 -9.77
CA SER A 179 -0.86 -1.08 -8.68
C SER A 179 -1.65 0.13 -9.16
N LEU A 180 -1.16 0.87 -10.16
CA LEU A 180 -1.76 2.11 -10.66
C LEU A 180 -2.74 1.89 -11.81
N GLY A 181 -2.49 0.91 -12.67
CA GLY A 181 -3.32 0.64 -13.84
C GLY A 181 -4.53 -0.24 -13.56
N VAL A 182 -4.46 -1.09 -12.52
CA VAL A 182 -5.53 -2.04 -12.18
C VAL A 182 -6.07 -1.80 -10.78
N THR A 183 -5.24 -1.99 -9.75
CA THR A 183 -5.69 -1.97 -8.35
C THR A 183 -6.23 -0.61 -7.93
N PHE A 184 -5.57 0.50 -8.28
CA PHE A 184 -6.00 1.83 -7.90
C PHE A 184 -7.38 2.20 -8.49
N PRO A 185 -7.60 2.13 -9.83
CA PRO A 185 -8.92 2.37 -10.41
C PRO A 185 -10.00 1.46 -9.85
N PHE A 186 -9.70 0.16 -9.70
CA PHE A 186 -10.62 -0.79 -9.10
C PHE A 186 -11.01 -0.36 -7.68
N ASN A 187 -10.04 -0.04 -6.82
CA ASN A 187 -10.28 0.36 -5.44
C ASN A 187 -11.16 1.61 -5.35
N VAL A 188 -10.87 2.64 -6.16
CA VAL A 188 -11.61 3.91 -6.11
C VAL A 188 -13.04 3.77 -6.64
N VAL A 189 -13.23 3.05 -7.76
CA VAL A 189 -14.54 2.97 -8.44
C VAL A 189 -15.44 1.90 -7.83
N VAL A 190 -14.88 0.74 -7.49
CA VAL A 190 -15.63 -0.46 -7.09
C VAL A 190 -15.27 -0.91 -5.68
N GLY A 191 -13.99 -0.88 -5.32
CA GLY A 191 -13.50 -1.41 -4.05
C GLY A 191 -14.11 -0.70 -2.85
N VAL A 192 -14.05 0.63 -2.77
CA VAL A 192 -14.61 1.39 -1.63
C VAL A 192 -16.07 1.02 -1.33
N PRO A 193 -17.03 1.10 -2.29
CA PRO A 193 -18.40 0.68 -2.00
C PRO A 193 -18.51 -0.82 -1.68
N LEU A 194 -17.74 -1.68 -2.37
CA LEU A 194 -17.73 -3.12 -2.10
C LEU A 194 -17.29 -3.44 -0.66
N TYR A 195 -16.23 -2.80 -0.18
CA TYR A 195 -15.68 -3.03 1.16
C TYR A 195 -16.64 -2.58 2.26
N LEU A 196 -17.43 -1.54 2.00
CA LEU A 196 -18.52 -1.13 2.90
C LEU A 196 -19.59 -2.24 2.97
N SER A 197 -20.06 -2.73 1.83
CA SER A 197 -21.06 -3.81 1.79
C SER A 197 -20.55 -5.12 2.42
N MET A 198 -19.25 -5.41 2.29
CA MET A 198 -18.61 -6.53 3.00
C MET A 198 -18.67 -6.33 4.51
N ALA A 199 -18.30 -5.14 5.01
CA ALA A 199 -18.34 -4.83 6.43
C ALA A 199 -19.78 -4.88 6.99
N GLU A 200 -20.75 -4.28 6.29
CA GLU A 200 -22.16 -4.32 6.66
C GLU A 200 -22.71 -5.75 6.74
N THR A 201 -22.39 -6.57 5.74
CA THR A 201 -22.82 -7.97 5.70
C THR A 201 -22.20 -8.77 6.82
N PHE A 202 -20.91 -8.58 7.08
CA PHE A 202 -20.22 -9.26 8.17
C PHE A 202 -20.80 -8.88 9.54
N TYR A 203 -21.04 -7.60 9.80
CA TYR A 203 -21.60 -7.11 11.06
C TYR A 203 -23.03 -7.60 11.29
N ARG A 204 -23.84 -7.74 10.23
CA ARG A 204 -25.19 -8.32 10.34
C ARG A 204 -25.19 -9.80 10.69
N ILE A 205 -24.21 -10.56 10.23
CA ILE A 205 -24.13 -12.01 10.46
C ILE A 205 -23.46 -12.31 11.81
N ALA A 206 -22.54 -11.46 12.24
CA ALA A 206 -21.74 -11.66 13.46
C ALA A 206 -22.34 -11.00 14.72
N ALA A 207 -23.44 -10.25 14.58
CA ALA A 207 -24.23 -9.68 15.69
C ALA A 207 -25.38 -10.61 16.07
#